data_AF-A0A930TLT6-F1
#
_entry.id   AF-A0A930TLT6-F1
#
_cell.length_a   1.000
_cell.length_b   1.000
_cell.length_c   1.000
_cell.angle_alpha   90.00
_cell.angle_beta   90.00
_cell.angle_gamma   90.00
#
_symmetry.space_group_name_H-M   'P 1'
#
loop_
_entity.id
_entity.type
_entity.pdbx_description
1 polymer ?
#
loop_
_entity_poly.entity_id
_entity_poly.type
_entity_poly.pdbx_seq_one_letter_code
_entity_poly.pdbx_strand_id
1 'polypeptide(L)'
;MLKHLILVCGASLAFVVALGERNEALKFTATAVGASCVSFAATSFLLERERTRKNQQAIAEAYLEFLRTLDQQRFTPKTPCRPVACQGCRHYHGRSYGGTMLICGMHPYGVEEETCGDWESGLSAVRGDR
;
A
#
# COMPACT_ATOMS: atom_id res chain seq x y z
N MET A 1 -17.63 13.33 18.33
CA MET A 1 -18.06 14.72 18.00
C MET A 1 -19.49 14.73 17.44
N LEU A 2 -19.77 14.10 16.28
CA LEU A 2 -21.10 14.06 15.66
C LEU A 2 -22.23 13.52 16.57
N LYS A 3 -21.98 12.46 17.35
CA LYS A 3 -22.95 11.93 18.32
C LYS A 3 -23.36 12.94 19.40
N HIS A 4 -22.43 13.75 19.89
CA HIS A 4 -22.72 14.78 20.88
C HIS A 4 -23.44 15.97 20.27
N LEU A 5 -23.11 16.33 19.03
CA LEU A 5 -23.81 17.40 18.30
C LEU A 5 -25.27 17.02 18.01
N ILE A 6 -25.54 15.78 17.60
CA ILE A 6 -26.90 15.27 17.37
C ILE A 6 -27.71 15.25 18.67
N LEU A 7 -27.11 14.80 19.79
CA LEU A 7 -27.76 14.80 21.10
C LEU A 7 -28.11 16.22 21.58
N VAL A 8 -27.18 17.18 21.44
CA VAL A 8 -27.40 18.57 21.85
C VAL A 8 -28.44 19.26 20.97
N CYS A 9 -28.39 19.07 19.65
CA CYS A 9 -29.40 19.62 18.74
C CYS A 9 -30.78 18.97 18.96
N GLY A 10 -30.84 17.66 19.22
CA GLY A 10 -32.09 16.94 19.49
C GLY A 10 -32.75 17.39 20.80
N ALA A 11 -31.95 17.55 21.88
CA ALA A 11 -32.45 18.05 23.16
C ALA A 11 -32.92 19.51 23.08
N SER A 12 -32.21 20.35 22.34
CA SER A 12 -32.58 21.76 22.12
C SER A 12 -33.88 21.90 21.32
N LEU A 13 -34.06 21.08 20.27
CA LEU A 13 -35.27 21.07 19.46
C LEU A 13 -36.48 20.57 20.26
N ALA A 14 -36.31 19.50 21.05
CA ALA A 14 -37.36 18.96 21.92
C ALA A 14 -37.78 19.97 23.00
N PHE A 15 -36.82 20.68 23.60
CA PHE A 15 -37.09 21.73 24.60
C PHE A 15 -37.87 22.90 24.00
N VAL A 16 -37.49 23.33 22.79
CA VAL A 16 -38.16 24.43 22.08
C VAL A 16 -39.57 24.06 21.62
N VAL A 17 -39.79 22.81 21.18
CA VAL A 17 -41.13 22.28 20.84
C VAL A 17 -42.02 22.20 22.09
N ALA A 18 -41.48 21.70 23.22
CA ALA A 18 -42.22 21.59 24.48
C ALA A 18 -42.65 22.95 25.07
N LEU A 19 -41.86 24.00 24.84
CA LEU A 19 -42.22 25.37 25.27
C LEU A 19 -43.15 26.10 24.28
N GLY A 20 -43.15 25.71 23.00
CA GLY A 20 -43.96 26.31 21.94
C GLY A 20 -45.47 26.07 22.08
N GLU A 21 -45.89 25.09 22.88
CA GLU A 21 -47.33 24.87 23.17
C GLU A 21 -47.97 26.02 23.97
N ARG A 22 -47.18 26.88 24.61
CA ARG A 22 -47.69 27.95 25.49
C ARG A 22 -47.85 29.32 24.83
N ASN A 23 -47.29 29.57 23.63
CA ASN A 23 -47.34 30.91 23.02
C ASN A 23 -47.15 30.86 21.48
N GLU A 24 -48.08 31.46 20.71
CA GLU A 24 -48.06 31.48 19.24
C GLU A 24 -46.81 32.18 18.65
N ALA A 25 -46.29 33.22 19.32
CA ALA A 25 -45.07 33.90 18.89
C ALA A 25 -43.83 33.00 19.00
N LEU A 26 -43.83 32.04 19.93
CA LEU A 26 -42.71 31.13 20.18
C LEU A 26 -42.64 30.00 19.14
N LYS A 27 -43.76 29.65 18.51
CA LYS A 27 -43.85 28.64 17.44
C LYS A 27 -43.08 29.06 16.19
N PHE A 28 -43.14 30.33 15.81
CA PHE A 28 -42.41 30.84 14.65
C PHE A 28 -40.90 30.87 14.88
N THR A 29 -40.47 31.27 16.07
CA THR A 29 -39.05 31.22 16.44
C THR A 29 -38.54 29.78 16.54
N ALA A 30 -39.38 28.85 16.99
CA ALA A 30 -39.06 27.42 17.09
C ALA A 30 -38.79 26.78 15.73
N THR A 31 -39.64 27.05 14.73
CA THR A 31 -39.48 26.48 13.37
C THR A 31 -38.28 27.07 12.65
N ALA A 32 -38.03 28.38 12.79
CA ALA A 32 -36.89 29.05 12.17
C ALA A 32 -35.54 28.54 12.70
N VAL A 33 -35.42 28.37 14.03
CA VAL A 33 -34.21 27.81 14.66
C VAL A 33 -34.05 26.33 14.30
N GLY A 34 -35.14 25.57 14.29
CA GLY A 34 -35.12 24.15 13.91
C GLY A 34 -34.64 23.90 12.49
N ALA A 35 -35.12 24.67 11.52
CA ALA A 35 -34.71 24.54 10.12
C ALA A 35 -33.22 24.82 9.92
N SER A 36 -32.70 25.86 10.58
CA SER A 36 -31.29 26.27 10.48
C SER A 36 -30.33 25.19 11.00
N CYS A 37 -30.67 24.57 12.13
CA CYS A 37 -29.87 23.49 12.71
C CYS A 37 -29.85 22.23 11.84
N VAL A 38 -30.97 21.89 11.21
CA VAL A 38 -31.06 20.73 10.29
C VAL A 38 -30.21 20.97 9.04
N SER A 39 -30.30 22.16 8.43
CA SER A 39 -29.47 22.52 7.28
C SER A 39 -27.97 22.44 7.62
N PHE A 40 -27.55 23.01 8.75
CA PHE A 40 -26.15 22.95 9.17
C PHE A 40 -25.66 21.53 9.45
N ALA A 41 -26.47 20.70 10.13
CA ALA A 41 -26.12 19.32 10.40
C ALA A 41 -26.03 18.48 9.10
N ALA A 42 -26.94 18.70 8.15
CA ALA A 42 -26.91 18.05 6.85
C ALA A 42 -25.64 18.43 6.07
N THR A 43 -25.31 19.73 5.98
CA THR A 43 -24.08 20.18 5.31
C THR A 43 -22.83 19.65 5.99
N SER A 44 -22.77 19.68 7.33
CA SER A 44 -21.63 19.15 8.09
C SER A 44 -21.43 17.66 7.84
N PHE A 45 -22.52 16.88 7.81
CA PHE A 45 -22.48 15.45 7.52
C PHE A 45 -22.02 15.17 6.09
N LEU A 46 -22.51 15.93 5.10
CA LEU A 46 -22.07 15.78 3.70
C LEU A 46 -20.58 16.09 3.54
N LEU A 47 -20.11 17.17 4.17
CA LEU A 47 -18.69 17.54 4.17
C LEU A 47 -17.82 16.49 4.87
N GLU A 48 -18.28 15.93 6.00
CA GLU A 48 -17.56 14.87 6.72
C GLU A 48 -17.50 13.58 5.90
N ARG A 49 -18.58 13.21 5.21
CA ARG A 49 -18.62 12.06 4.30
C ARG A 49 -17.68 12.25 3.12
N GLU A 50 -17.64 13.44 2.53
CA GLU A 50 -16.73 13.75 1.43
C GLU A 50 -15.27 13.77 1.89
N ARG A 51 -14.97 14.37 3.04
CA ARG A 51 -13.63 14.36 3.65
C ARG A 51 -13.17 12.94 3.91
N THR A 52 -14.05 12.09 4.44
CA THR A 52 -13.73 10.68 4.70
C THR A 52 -13.42 9.94 3.39
N ARG A 53 -14.21 10.16 2.33
CA ARG A 53 -13.96 9.57 1.01
C ARG A 53 -12.61 10.02 0.43
N LYS A 54 -12.31 11.32 0.46
CA LYS A 54 -11.02 11.86 -0.02
C LYS A 54 -9.85 11.33 0.81
N ASN A 55 -10.01 11.22 2.12
CA ASN A 55 -8.98 10.67 3.01
C ASN A 55 -8.72 9.18 2.71
N GLN A 56 -9.77 8.39 2.49
CA GLN A 56 -9.63 6.99 2.10
C GLN A 56 -8.92 6.82 0.75
N GLN A 57 -9.22 7.68 -0.23
CA GLN A 57 -8.54 7.68 -1.52
C GLN A 57 -7.04 8.00 -1.36
N ALA A 58 -6.69 9.06 -0.62
CA ALA A 58 -5.29 9.44 -0.38
C ALA A 58 -4.50 8.33 0.35
N ILE A 59 -5.12 7.65 1.32
CA ILE A 59 -4.50 6.51 2.02
C ILE A 59 -4.27 5.34 1.06
N ALA A 60 -5.26 5.00 0.23
CA ALA A 60 -5.13 3.91 -0.74
C ALA A 60 -4.01 4.18 -1.75
N GLU A 61 -3.90 5.41 -2.24
CA GLU A 61 -2.83 5.82 -3.16
C GLU A 61 -1.45 5.73 -2.50
N ALA A 62 -1.30 6.23 -1.27
CA ALA A 62 -0.04 6.12 -0.52
C ALA A 62 0.36 4.66 -0.26
N TYR A 63 -0.61 3.79 0.03
CA TYR A 63 -0.35 2.36 0.23
C TYR A 63 0.08 1.67 -1.08
N LEU A 64 -0.58 1.98 -2.20
CA LEU A 64 -0.19 1.45 -3.51
C LEU A 64 1.23 1.87 -3.88
N GLU A 65 1.60 3.12 -3.61
CA GLU A 65 2.95 3.61 -3.90
C GLU A 65 4.03 2.91 -3.06
N PHE A 66 3.72 2.70 -1.78
CA PHE A 66 4.59 1.91 -0.91
C PHE A 66 4.77 0.47 -1.44
N LEU A 67 3.69 -0.18 -1.88
CA LEU A 67 3.77 -1.52 -2.47
C LEU A 67 4.61 -1.55 -3.75
N ARG A 68 4.49 -0.56 -4.64
CA ARG A 68 5.34 -0.43 -5.82
C ARG A 68 6.82 -0.30 -5.46
N THR A 69 7.12 0.48 -4.44
CA THR A 69 8.51 0.66 -3.96
C THR A 69 9.09 -0.66 -3.45
N LEU A 70 8.31 -1.42 -2.67
CA LEU A 70 8.74 -2.74 -2.18
C LEU A 70 8.94 -3.74 -3.32
N ASP A 71 8.08 -3.71 -4.33
CA ASP A 71 8.21 -4.56 -5.51
C ASP A 71 9.50 -4.22 -6.29
N GLN A 72 9.76 -2.93 -6.52
CA GLN A 72 10.99 -2.46 -7.16
C GLN A 72 12.25 -2.91 -6.40
N GLN A 73 12.20 -2.93 -5.06
CA GLN A 73 13.29 -3.48 -4.24
C GLN A 73 13.44 -5.00 -4.36
N ARG A 74 12.36 -5.76 -4.55
CA ARG A 74 12.43 -7.21 -4.79
C ARG A 74 13.05 -7.55 -6.15
N PHE A 75 12.91 -6.65 -7.13
CA PHE A 75 13.46 -6.83 -8.48
C PHE A 75 14.90 -6.37 -8.65
N THR A 76 15.59 -5.86 -7.62
CA THR A 76 17.07 -5.88 -7.68
C THR A 76 17.49 -7.35 -7.66
N PRO A 77 18.13 -7.89 -8.70
CA PRO A 77 18.56 -9.28 -8.68
C PRO A 77 19.57 -9.45 -7.54
N LYS A 78 19.06 -9.92 -6.40
CA LYS A 78 19.87 -10.39 -5.27
C LYS A 78 20.52 -11.74 -5.58
N THR A 79 20.33 -12.23 -6.79
CA THR A 79 21.16 -13.22 -7.42
C THR A 79 22.40 -12.51 -7.96
N PRO A 80 23.59 -12.72 -7.36
CA PRO A 80 24.81 -12.40 -8.08
C PRO A 80 24.70 -13.10 -9.43
N CYS A 81 24.81 -12.31 -10.51
CA CYS A 81 24.72 -12.80 -11.88
C CYS A 81 25.54 -14.09 -11.98
N ARG A 82 24.85 -15.23 -12.05
CA ARG A 82 25.52 -16.52 -12.23
C ARG A 82 26.31 -16.36 -13.53
N PRO A 83 27.65 -16.45 -13.51
CA PRO A 83 28.45 -16.26 -14.72
C PRO A 83 27.99 -17.24 -15.80
N VAL A 84 28.09 -16.84 -17.07
CA VAL A 84 27.65 -17.66 -18.22
C VAL A 84 28.33 -19.04 -18.17
N ALA A 85 29.63 -19.08 -17.89
CA ALA A 85 30.40 -20.32 -17.73
C ALA A 85 29.87 -21.26 -16.62
N CYS A 86 29.10 -20.72 -15.66
CA CYS A 86 28.53 -21.47 -14.55
C CYS A 86 27.04 -21.81 -14.75
N GLN A 87 26.41 -21.39 -15.85
CA GLN A 87 25.05 -21.82 -16.19
C GLN A 87 25.05 -23.33 -16.47
N GLY A 88 24.23 -24.09 -15.73
CA GLY A 88 24.19 -25.55 -15.86
C GLY A 88 25.36 -26.32 -15.23
N CYS A 89 26.32 -25.66 -14.57
CA CYS A 89 27.41 -26.35 -13.88
C CYS A 89 26.94 -27.04 -12.59
N ARG A 90 27.27 -28.33 -12.42
CA ARG A 90 26.98 -29.13 -11.22
C ARG A 90 27.71 -28.62 -9.98
N HIS A 91 28.84 -27.96 -10.17
CA HIS A 91 29.68 -27.42 -9.11
C HIS A 91 29.35 -25.96 -8.73
N TYR A 92 28.30 -25.36 -9.31
CA TYR A 92 27.92 -24.00 -8.93
C TYR A 92 27.52 -23.92 -7.45
N HIS A 93 28.12 -22.98 -6.73
CA HIS A 93 27.90 -22.76 -5.30
C HIS A 93 27.02 -21.54 -5.02
N GLY A 94 27.40 -20.38 -5.59
CA GLY A 94 26.58 -19.16 -5.56
C GLY A 94 26.26 -18.63 -4.16
N ARG A 95 27.21 -18.67 -3.21
CA ARG A 95 27.03 -18.13 -1.84
C ARG A 95 28.14 -17.16 -1.43
N SER A 96 27.79 -16.15 -0.65
CA SER A 96 28.74 -15.21 -0.06
C SER A 96 29.15 -15.61 1.36
N TYR A 97 30.44 -15.49 1.66
CA TYR A 97 31.03 -15.72 2.98
C TYR A 97 31.91 -14.53 3.35
N GLY A 98 31.57 -13.83 4.44
CA GLY A 98 32.39 -12.71 4.94
C GLY A 98 32.64 -11.60 3.90
N GLY A 99 31.69 -11.36 2.99
CA GLY A 99 31.84 -10.36 1.92
C GLY A 99 32.49 -10.87 0.63
N THR A 100 33.01 -12.10 0.61
CA THR A 100 33.54 -12.73 -0.60
C THR A 100 32.51 -13.66 -1.23
N MET A 101 32.24 -13.48 -2.53
CA MET A 101 31.32 -14.32 -3.29
C MET A 101 32.05 -15.56 -3.79
N LEU A 102 31.58 -16.75 -3.40
CA LEU A 102 32.07 -18.01 -3.93
C LEU A 102 31.13 -18.53 -5.02
N ILE A 103 31.63 -18.57 -6.25
CA ILE A 103 30.85 -18.82 -7.46
C ILE A 103 30.70 -20.34 -7.69
N CYS A 104 31.81 -21.08 -7.70
CA CYS A 104 31.86 -22.52 -7.99
C CYS A 104 32.71 -23.25 -6.94
N GLY A 105 32.41 -24.52 -6.68
CA GLY A 105 33.18 -25.39 -5.77
C GLY A 105 34.55 -25.79 -6.31
N MET A 106 34.73 -25.82 -7.64
CA MET A 106 36.03 -26.06 -8.30
C MET A 106 36.77 -24.77 -8.62
N HIS A 107 36.04 -23.72 -8.99
CA HIS A 107 36.57 -22.39 -9.29
C HIS A 107 35.95 -21.34 -8.35
N PRO A 108 36.54 -21.10 -7.17
CA PRO A 108 35.97 -20.24 -6.13
C PRO A 108 35.54 -18.85 -6.62
N TYR A 109 36.28 -18.29 -7.56
CA TYR A 109 36.04 -16.96 -8.13
C TYR A 109 35.38 -16.98 -9.50
N GLY A 110 34.99 -18.15 -9.99
CA GLY A 110 34.52 -18.33 -11.36
C GLY A 110 35.66 -18.65 -12.33
N VAL A 111 35.28 -18.86 -13.58
CA VAL A 111 36.16 -19.11 -14.72
C VAL A 111 36.07 -17.87 -15.59
N GLU A 112 37.21 -17.35 -16.06
CA GLU A 112 37.26 -16.13 -16.89
C GLU A 112 36.87 -16.43 -18.35
N GLU A 113 37.03 -17.68 -18.77
CA GLU A 113 36.61 -18.18 -20.06
C GLU A 113 35.08 -18.31 -20.18
N GLU A 114 34.58 -18.38 -21.41
CA GLU A 114 33.14 -18.52 -21.69
C GLU A 114 32.58 -19.88 -21.20
N THR A 115 33.43 -20.88 -20.99
CA THR A 115 33.06 -22.25 -20.62
C THR A 115 33.86 -22.76 -19.43
N CYS A 116 33.20 -23.51 -18.54
CA CYS A 116 33.84 -24.16 -17.40
C CYS A 116 34.49 -25.48 -17.81
N GLY A 117 35.78 -25.66 -17.54
CA GLY A 117 36.51 -26.91 -17.83
C GLY A 117 36.00 -28.12 -17.05
N ASP A 118 35.43 -27.90 -15.87
CA ASP A 118 34.88 -28.93 -14.99
C ASP A 118 33.37 -29.18 -15.23
N TRP A 119 32.87 -28.82 -16.40
CA TRP A 119 31.45 -28.99 -16.70
C TRP A 119 31.12 -30.44 -17.04
N GLU A 120 30.79 -31.23 -16.00
CA GLU A 120 30.26 -32.58 -16.16
C GLU A 120 28.76 -32.56 -16.53
N SER A 121 28.41 -32.00 -17.69
CA SER A 121 27.17 -32.36 -18.37
C SER A 121 27.51 -33.41 -19.41
N GLY A 122 27.33 -34.68 -19.06
CA GLY A 122 27.34 -35.73 -20.06
C GLY A 122 26.27 -35.46 -21.11
N LEU A 123 26.74 -35.15 -22.34
CA LEU A 123 26.16 -35.38 -23.68
C LEU A 123 26.17 -34.13 -24.58
N SER A 124 27.16 -34.11 -25.49
CA SER A 124 26.99 -33.77 -26.92
C SER A 124 25.92 -32.73 -27.28
N ALA A 125 26.17 -31.44 -27.07
CA ALA A 125 25.29 -30.41 -27.63
C ALA A 125 25.93 -29.04 -27.90
N VAL A 126 27.25 -28.91 -28.07
CA VAL A 126 27.81 -27.71 -28.74
C VAL A 126 29.05 -28.13 -29.53
N ARG A 127 28.86 -28.99 -30.52
CA ARG A 127 29.84 -29.09 -31.61
C ARG A 127 29.44 -28.01 -32.60
N GLY A 128 30.26 -26.96 -32.68
CA GLY A 128 30.13 -25.95 -33.73
C GLY A 128 30.16 -26.62 -35.10
N ASP A 129 29.16 -26.28 -35.91
CA ASP A 129 29.21 -26.28 -37.37
C ASP A 129 27.84 -25.80 -37.88
N ARG A 130 27.68 -24.48 -38.06
CA ARG A 130 27.38 -23.78 -39.33
C ARG A 130 26.84 -22.36 -39.07
#